data_AF-A0A1C5L9S6-F1
#
_entry.id   AF-A0A1C5L9S6-F1
#
_cell.length_a   1.000
_cell.length_b   1.000
_cell.length_c   1.000
_cell.angle_alpha   90.00
_cell.angle_beta   90.00
_cell.angle_gamma   90.00
#
_symmetry.space_group_name_H-M   'P 1'
#
loop_
_entity.id
_entity.type
_entity.pdbx_description
1 polymer ?
#
loop_
_entity_poly.entity_id
_entity_poly.type
_entity_poly.pdbx_seq_one_letter_code
_entity_poly.pdbx_strand_id
1 'polypeptide(L)'
;MKYLWTEDTGAGLHFWQLVNQLFFEGKLIVESKESNQGILDAIYQLQPDTGDIYYIVFDYVVDNQDIRNKYRILRSFADRSAGHVIILDMICFEYLILAFDQLISWTGTGKKDKIAMREEILAAVENHRINLAEIKDEKTLQYLAGFKRFSTERVMKSLAGELTENEKWSIRGALLGECWYRDCCVSDHKDHLRCGEPEVKTGDKKVMTLIMSDAVQHILKNIS
;
A
#
# COMPACT_ATOMS: atom_id res chain seq x y z
N MET A 1 16.89 18.73 2.51
CA MET A 1 16.81 17.32 2.04
C MET A 1 15.34 16.93 1.87
N LYS A 2 15.05 15.81 1.19
CA LYS A 2 13.68 15.32 1.02
C LYS A 2 13.57 13.93 1.65
N TYR A 3 12.63 13.76 2.57
CA TYR A 3 12.39 12.53 3.29
C TYR A 3 11.04 11.95 2.89
N LEU A 4 10.96 10.63 2.80
CA LEU A 4 9.71 9.89 2.78
C LEU A 4 9.66 9.05 4.05
N TRP A 5 8.79 9.47 4.98
CA TRP A 5 8.57 8.76 6.24
C TRP A 5 7.32 7.93 6.13
N THR A 6 7.43 6.68 6.57
CA THR A 6 6.35 5.70 6.53
C THR A 6 6.28 4.94 7.85
N GLU A 7 5.09 4.61 8.28
CA GLU A 7 4.77 3.58 9.26
C GLU A 7 5.13 2.17 8.79
N ASP A 8 5.12 1.94 7.47
CA ASP A 8 5.30 0.62 6.87
C ASP A 8 6.64 0.01 7.29
N THR A 9 6.61 -1.30 7.48
CA THR A 9 7.79 -2.14 7.67
C THR A 9 7.76 -3.29 6.66
N GLY A 10 8.85 -4.04 6.56
CA GLY A 10 8.91 -5.21 5.69
C GLY A 10 8.62 -4.87 4.22
N ALA A 11 7.67 -5.58 3.62
CA ALA A 11 7.30 -5.41 2.21
C ALA A 11 6.82 -3.99 1.85
N GLY A 12 6.06 -3.32 2.72
CA GLY A 12 5.62 -1.94 2.47
C GLY A 12 6.80 -0.96 2.45
N LEU A 13 7.72 -1.06 3.41
CA LEU A 13 8.96 -0.28 3.40
C LEU A 13 9.79 -0.57 2.15
N HIS A 14 9.93 -1.84 1.79
CA HIS A 14 10.66 -2.24 0.59
C HIS A 14 10.04 -1.66 -0.68
N PHE A 15 8.70 -1.60 -0.76
CA PHE A 15 8.00 -0.94 -1.86
C PHE A 15 8.41 0.54 -1.98
N TRP A 16 8.37 1.30 -0.89
CA TRP A 16 8.75 2.71 -0.90
C TRP A 16 10.24 2.94 -1.24
N GLN A 17 11.11 2.02 -0.84
CA GLN A 17 12.52 2.03 -1.24
C GLN A 17 12.67 1.81 -2.76
N LEU A 18 11.92 0.88 -3.34
CA LEU A 18 11.90 0.65 -4.80
C LEU A 18 11.33 1.85 -5.55
N VAL A 19 10.26 2.48 -5.05
CA VAL A 19 9.72 3.73 -5.58
C VAL A 19 10.81 4.80 -5.63
N ASN A 20 11.53 5.01 -4.52
CA ASN A 20 12.61 5.99 -4.49
C ASN A 20 13.73 5.65 -5.48
N GLN A 21 14.19 4.40 -5.49
CA GLN A 21 15.27 3.95 -6.37
C GLN A 21 14.93 4.12 -7.85
N LEU A 22 13.73 3.69 -8.26
CA LEU A 22 13.37 3.55 -9.68
C LEU A 22 12.64 4.78 -10.24
N PHE A 23 11.82 5.45 -9.45
CA PHE A 23 11.01 6.58 -9.90
C PHE A 23 11.63 7.93 -9.54
N PHE A 24 12.19 8.05 -8.33
CA PHE A 24 12.83 9.29 -7.87
C PHE A 24 14.35 9.30 -8.01
N GLU A 25 14.94 8.27 -8.62
CA GLU A 25 16.40 8.15 -8.84
C GLU A 25 17.22 8.30 -7.54
N GLY A 26 16.67 7.82 -6.42
CA GLY A 26 17.33 7.89 -5.10
C GLY A 26 17.37 9.29 -4.47
N LYS A 27 16.55 10.24 -4.95
CA LYS A 27 16.52 11.64 -4.44
C LYS A 27 15.83 11.80 -3.09
N LEU A 28 15.12 10.78 -2.60
CA LEU A 28 14.48 10.78 -1.28
C LEU A 28 15.29 9.95 -0.28
N ILE A 29 15.21 10.34 1.00
CA ILE A 29 15.63 9.49 2.11
C ILE A 29 14.39 8.77 2.64
N VAL A 30 14.30 7.47 2.40
CA VAL A 30 13.15 6.64 2.81
C VAL A 30 13.42 6.02 4.17
N GLU A 31 12.55 6.30 5.15
CA GLU A 31 12.70 5.82 6.53
C GLU A 31 11.38 5.29 7.08
N SER A 32 11.42 4.09 7.66
CA SER A 32 10.32 3.62 8.49
C SER A 32 10.38 4.25 9.87
N LYS A 33 9.23 4.65 10.40
CA LYS A 33 8.97 5.01 11.79
C LYS A 33 8.16 3.94 12.51
N GLU A 34 8.05 2.75 11.90
CA GLU A 34 7.46 1.50 12.41
C GLU A 34 5.96 1.53 12.75
N SER A 35 5.39 2.71 12.95
CA SER A 35 3.98 2.90 13.26
C SER A 35 3.56 4.36 13.06
N ASN A 36 2.24 4.56 12.97
CA ASN A 36 1.63 5.90 13.00
C ASN A 36 1.99 6.70 14.26
N GLN A 37 2.28 6.03 15.39
CA GLN A 37 2.76 6.73 16.59
C GLN A 37 4.22 7.16 16.43
N GLY A 38 5.08 6.31 15.88
CA GLY A 38 6.48 6.67 15.63
C GLY A 38 6.63 7.83 14.65
N ILE A 39 5.74 7.95 13.65
CA ILE A 39 5.67 9.14 12.80
C ILE A 39 5.41 10.40 13.64
N LEU A 40 4.40 10.37 14.52
CA LEU A 40 4.09 11.51 15.37
C LEU A 40 5.24 11.85 16.29
N ASP A 41 5.85 10.85 16.92
CA ASP A 41 6.99 11.03 17.82
C ASP A 41 8.17 11.68 17.09
N ALA A 42 8.44 11.28 15.85
CA ALA A 42 9.46 11.90 15.00
C ALA A 42 9.10 13.35 14.64
N ILE A 43 7.83 13.64 14.31
CA ILE A 43 7.36 14.99 14.00
C ILE A 43 7.48 15.93 15.21
N TYR A 44 7.18 15.46 16.42
CA TYR A 44 7.35 16.26 17.64
C TYR A 44 8.81 16.66 17.89
N GLN A 45 9.77 15.90 17.37
CA GLN A 45 11.21 16.15 17.50
C GLN A 45 11.78 16.98 16.35
N LEU A 46 10.99 17.27 15.31
CA LEU A 46 11.45 18.10 14.20
C LEU A 46 11.82 19.49 14.69
N GLN A 47 13.05 19.89 14.38
CA GLN A 47 13.49 21.25 14.61
C GLN A 47 12.91 22.16 13.54
N PRO A 48 12.45 23.37 13.89
CA PRO A 48 12.14 24.39 12.91
C PRO A 48 13.36 24.72 12.03
N ASP A 49 13.13 25.11 10.79
CA ASP A 49 14.09 25.80 9.91
C ASP A 49 15.28 24.99 9.33
N THR A 50 15.18 23.67 9.19
CA THR A 50 16.22 22.89 8.45
C THR A 50 16.12 23.04 6.93
N GLY A 51 14.99 23.54 6.40
CA GLY A 51 14.71 23.57 4.97
C GLY A 51 14.40 22.18 4.37
N ASP A 52 14.27 21.15 5.22
CA ASP A 52 13.92 19.81 4.80
C ASP A 52 12.42 19.68 4.47
N ILE A 53 12.09 18.76 3.56
CA ILE A 53 10.71 18.42 3.21
C ILE A 53 10.46 16.97 3.62
N TYR A 54 9.37 16.72 4.33
CA TYR A 54 8.97 15.43 4.84
C TYR A 54 7.64 15.03 4.21
N TYR A 55 7.70 14.06 3.31
CA TYR A 55 6.53 13.38 2.74
C TYR A 55 6.12 12.25 3.68
N ILE A 56 4.90 12.30 4.19
CA ILE A 56 4.41 11.37 5.21
C ILE A 56 3.43 10.37 4.56
N VAL A 57 3.86 9.13 4.45
CA VAL A 57 3.03 7.95 4.19
C VAL A 57 2.42 7.54 5.53
N PHE A 58 1.09 7.58 5.62
CA PHE A 58 0.34 7.33 6.86
C PHE A 58 -0.94 6.55 6.55
N ASP A 59 -1.14 5.44 7.24
CA ASP A 59 -2.30 4.57 7.11
C ASP A 59 -3.54 5.31 7.62
N TYR A 60 -4.22 6.02 6.72
CA TYR A 60 -5.39 6.81 7.08
C TYR A 60 -6.66 5.95 7.07
N VAL A 61 -6.88 5.27 8.19
CA VAL A 61 -8.03 4.37 8.38
C VAL A 61 -9.15 5.10 9.11
N VAL A 62 -10.09 5.64 8.34
CA VAL A 62 -11.15 6.51 8.88
C VAL A 62 -12.06 5.78 9.85
N ASP A 63 -12.19 4.46 9.78
CA ASP A 63 -13.06 3.68 10.66
C ASP A 63 -12.45 3.42 12.06
N ASN A 64 -11.18 3.77 12.28
CA ASN A 64 -10.49 3.59 13.55
C ASN A 64 -10.31 4.93 14.29
N GLN A 65 -10.94 5.08 15.46
CA GLN A 65 -10.92 6.31 16.25
C GLN A 65 -9.52 6.75 16.69
N ASP A 66 -8.65 5.80 17.05
CA ASP A 66 -7.26 6.10 17.47
C ASP A 66 -6.46 6.67 16.30
N ILE A 67 -6.57 6.04 15.13
CA ILE A 67 -5.93 6.50 13.89
C ILE A 67 -6.45 7.87 13.47
N ARG A 68 -7.77 8.12 13.55
CA ARG A 68 -8.35 9.45 13.31
C ARG A 68 -7.76 10.52 14.22
N ASN A 69 -7.56 10.21 15.50
CA ASN A 69 -6.99 11.16 16.46
C ASN A 69 -5.53 11.47 16.13
N LYS A 70 -4.74 10.44 15.81
CA LYS A 70 -3.34 10.59 15.37
C LYS A 70 -3.24 11.41 14.09
N TYR A 71 -4.10 11.14 13.10
CA TYR A 71 -4.14 11.88 11.86
C TYR A 71 -4.49 13.37 12.07
N ARG A 72 -5.40 13.70 13.00
CA ARG A 72 -5.70 15.09 13.36
C ARG A 72 -4.49 15.83 13.94
N ILE A 73 -3.72 15.17 14.79
CA ILE A 73 -2.48 15.73 15.34
C ILE A 73 -1.49 15.97 14.19
N LEU A 74 -1.24 14.95 13.36
CA LEU A 74 -0.39 15.04 12.18
C LEU A 74 -0.78 16.22 11.28
N ARG A 75 -2.09 16.37 11.01
CA ARG A 75 -2.61 17.48 10.19
C ARG A 75 -2.34 18.83 10.81
N SER A 76 -2.54 18.98 12.12
CA SER A 76 -2.20 20.23 12.82
C SER A 76 -0.72 20.58 12.73
N PHE A 77 0.18 19.60 12.62
CA PHE A 77 1.60 19.85 12.37
C PHE A 77 1.85 20.26 10.92
N ALA A 78 1.30 19.51 9.97
CA ALA A 78 1.42 19.81 8.54
C ALA A 78 0.96 21.25 8.23
N ASP A 79 -0.19 21.66 8.76
CA ASP A 79 -0.76 23.01 8.54
C ASP A 79 0.14 24.12 9.10
N ARG A 80 0.95 23.84 10.14
CA ARG A 80 1.89 24.79 10.75
C ARG A 80 3.30 24.71 10.16
N SER A 81 3.58 23.72 9.34
CA SER A 81 4.93 23.43 8.83
C SER A 81 5.37 24.32 7.67
N ALA A 82 4.55 25.29 7.24
CA ALA A 82 4.80 26.11 6.05
C ALA A 82 5.13 25.30 4.78
N GLY A 83 4.58 24.09 4.65
CA GLY A 83 4.82 23.19 3.52
C GLY A 83 6.00 22.22 3.69
N HIS A 84 6.68 22.23 4.84
CA HIS A 84 7.75 21.29 5.13
C HIS A 84 7.27 19.88 5.48
N VAL A 85 6.02 19.71 5.93
CA VAL A 85 5.42 18.40 6.19
C VAL A 85 4.20 18.22 5.28
N ILE A 86 4.29 17.26 4.37
CA ILE A 86 3.29 16.98 3.34
C ILE A 86 2.74 15.57 3.58
N ILE A 87 1.47 15.48 3.93
CA ILE A 87 0.80 14.19 4.14
C ILE A 87 0.34 13.65 2.79
N LEU A 88 0.71 12.42 2.48
CA LEU A 88 0.32 11.73 1.26
C LEU A 88 -1.04 11.06 1.44
N ASP A 89 -1.93 11.24 0.48
CA ASP A 89 -3.31 10.77 0.55
C ASP A 89 -3.42 9.28 0.20
N MET A 90 -3.41 8.43 1.22
CA MET A 90 -3.48 6.98 1.05
C MET A 90 -4.25 6.26 2.17
N ILE A 91 -4.78 5.08 1.85
CA ILE A 91 -5.46 4.21 2.83
C ILE A 91 -4.43 3.38 3.59
N CYS A 92 -3.68 2.54 2.86
CA CYS A 92 -2.54 1.75 3.33
C CYS A 92 -1.77 1.18 2.14
N PHE A 93 -0.58 0.62 2.38
CA PHE A 93 0.20 -0.06 1.33
C PHE A 93 -0.58 -1.22 0.68
N GLU A 94 -1.30 -2.05 1.46
CA GLU A 94 -2.02 -3.19 0.89
C GLU A 94 -3.17 -2.77 -0.05
N TYR A 95 -3.73 -1.57 0.14
CA TYR A 95 -4.69 -1.01 -0.82
C TYR A 95 -4.05 -0.76 -2.19
N LEU A 96 -2.80 -0.28 -2.25
CA LEU A 96 -2.09 -0.04 -3.52
C LEU A 96 -1.90 -1.34 -4.30
N ILE A 97 -1.55 -2.42 -3.59
CA ILE A 97 -1.45 -3.75 -4.18
C ILE A 97 -2.81 -4.25 -4.66
N LEU A 98 -3.87 -4.07 -3.86
CA LEU A 98 -5.21 -4.48 -4.26
C LEU A 98 -5.75 -3.68 -5.45
N ALA A 99 -5.50 -2.37 -5.50
CA ALA A 99 -5.96 -1.52 -6.58
C ALA A 99 -5.22 -1.77 -7.90
N PHE A 100 -4.09 -2.47 -7.88
CA PHE A 100 -3.32 -2.79 -9.08
C PHE A 100 -4.10 -3.71 -10.03
N ASP A 101 -4.47 -3.20 -11.19
CA ASP A 101 -5.29 -3.86 -12.22
C ASP A 101 -4.70 -5.21 -12.66
N GLN A 102 -3.39 -5.32 -12.80
CA GLN A 102 -2.73 -6.57 -13.24
C GLN A 102 -2.44 -7.56 -12.10
N LEU A 103 -2.89 -7.30 -10.86
CA LEU A 103 -2.64 -8.17 -9.70
C LEU A 103 -3.02 -9.63 -9.99
N ILE A 104 -4.21 -9.85 -10.56
CA ILE A 104 -4.73 -11.20 -10.78
C ILE A 104 -3.99 -11.94 -11.89
N SER A 105 -3.76 -11.26 -13.02
CA SER A 105 -3.03 -11.85 -14.15
C SER A 105 -1.57 -12.16 -13.80
N TRP A 106 -0.94 -11.36 -12.92
CA TRP A 106 0.44 -11.56 -12.50
C TRP A 106 0.60 -12.62 -11.42
N THR A 107 -0.27 -12.62 -10.42
CA THR A 107 -0.22 -13.63 -9.34
C THR A 107 -0.70 -15.00 -9.83
N GLY A 108 -1.54 -15.04 -10.87
CA GLY A 108 -2.16 -16.28 -11.36
C GLY A 108 -3.06 -16.92 -10.30
N THR A 109 -3.55 -16.13 -9.34
CA THR A 109 -4.36 -16.66 -8.23
C THR A 109 -5.67 -17.25 -8.75
N GLY A 110 -5.95 -18.49 -8.36
CA GLY A 110 -7.18 -19.21 -8.75
C GLY A 110 -8.36 -18.99 -7.80
N LYS A 111 -8.22 -18.11 -6.80
CA LYS A 111 -9.22 -17.85 -5.76
C LYS A 111 -10.37 -16.98 -6.28
N LYS A 112 -11.23 -17.57 -7.11
CA LYS A 112 -12.33 -16.87 -7.80
C LYS A 112 -13.25 -16.09 -6.85
N ASP A 113 -13.51 -16.62 -5.66
CA ASP A 113 -14.28 -15.95 -4.61
C ASP A 113 -13.59 -14.66 -4.15
N LYS A 114 -12.28 -14.72 -3.88
CA LYS A 114 -11.49 -13.56 -3.45
C LYS A 114 -11.32 -12.50 -4.54
N ILE A 115 -11.24 -12.94 -5.80
CA ILE A 115 -11.19 -12.04 -6.95
C ILE A 115 -12.51 -11.25 -7.04
N ALA A 116 -13.65 -11.92 -6.95
CA ALA A 116 -14.96 -11.26 -6.96
C ALA A 116 -15.13 -10.30 -5.76
N MET A 117 -14.74 -10.74 -4.55
CA MET A 117 -14.77 -9.88 -3.37
C MET A 117 -13.90 -8.63 -3.53
N ARG A 118 -12.72 -8.75 -4.16
CA ARG A 118 -11.84 -7.61 -4.46
C ARG A 118 -12.54 -6.58 -5.32
N GLU A 119 -13.17 -7.00 -6.41
CA GLU A 119 -13.85 -6.08 -7.34
C GLU A 119 -14.95 -5.29 -6.63
N GLU A 120 -15.80 -5.97 -5.85
CA GLU A 120 -16.88 -5.32 -5.11
C GLU A 120 -16.38 -4.42 -3.99
N ILE A 121 -15.41 -4.89 -3.19
CA ILE A 121 -14.87 -4.11 -2.08
C ILE A 121 -14.22 -2.85 -2.63
N LEU A 122 -13.40 -2.93 -3.69
CA LEU A 122 -12.76 -1.76 -4.30
C LEU A 122 -13.79 -0.80 -4.89
N ALA A 123 -14.86 -1.30 -5.52
CA ALA A 123 -15.94 -0.47 -6.04
C ALA A 123 -16.72 0.25 -4.93
N ALA A 124 -16.74 -0.31 -3.72
CA ALA A 124 -17.39 0.28 -2.55
C ALA A 124 -16.45 1.18 -1.70
N VAL A 125 -15.16 1.31 -2.05
CA VAL A 125 -14.25 2.22 -1.34
C VAL A 125 -14.54 3.66 -1.71
N GLU A 126 -14.85 4.48 -0.70
CA GLU A 126 -15.07 5.92 -0.86
C GLU A 126 -14.52 6.65 0.37
N ASN A 127 -13.79 7.75 0.19
CA ASN A 127 -13.24 8.56 1.29
C ASN A 127 -12.48 7.71 2.33
N HIS A 128 -11.62 6.80 1.86
CA HIS A 128 -10.75 5.93 2.68
C HIS A 128 -11.49 4.90 3.56
N ARG A 129 -12.76 4.64 3.27
CA ARG A 129 -13.56 3.62 3.95
C ARG A 129 -14.32 2.74 2.96
N ILE A 130 -14.60 1.51 3.35
CA ILE A 130 -15.50 0.63 2.61
C ILE A 130 -16.95 1.02 2.96
N ASN A 131 -17.71 1.46 1.96
CA ASN A 131 -19.14 1.72 2.10
C ASN A 131 -19.92 0.39 2.04
N LEU A 132 -20.19 -0.20 3.21
CA LEU A 132 -20.91 -1.47 3.32
C LEU A 132 -22.31 -1.45 2.67
N ALA A 133 -22.94 -0.27 2.54
CA ALA A 133 -24.27 -0.16 1.94
C ALA A 133 -24.26 -0.38 0.42
N GLU A 134 -23.11 -0.19 -0.24
CA GLU A 134 -22.96 -0.40 -1.68
C GLU A 134 -22.66 -1.87 -2.04
N ILE A 135 -22.34 -2.69 -1.05
CA ILE A 135 -22.03 -4.11 -1.25
C ILE A 135 -23.32 -4.92 -1.22
N LYS A 136 -23.63 -5.57 -2.35
CA LYS A 136 -24.87 -6.34 -2.54
C LYS A 136 -24.65 -7.85 -2.44
N ASP A 137 -23.46 -8.35 -2.73
CA ASP A 137 -23.19 -9.78 -2.64
C ASP A 137 -23.12 -10.25 -1.20
N GLU A 138 -23.88 -11.32 -0.93
CA GLU A 138 -24.00 -11.88 0.40
C GLU A 138 -22.68 -12.49 0.89
N LYS A 139 -21.87 -13.08 0.00
CA LYS A 139 -20.60 -13.70 0.40
C LYS A 139 -19.56 -12.65 0.75
N THR A 140 -19.51 -11.53 0.02
CA THR A 140 -18.66 -10.39 0.37
C THR A 140 -19.08 -9.83 1.74
N LEU A 141 -20.38 -9.64 2.00
CA LEU A 141 -20.86 -9.21 3.32
C LEU A 141 -20.50 -10.21 4.43
N GLN A 142 -20.65 -11.51 4.20
CA GLN A 142 -20.25 -12.56 5.15
C GLN A 142 -18.74 -12.54 5.44
N TYR A 143 -17.91 -12.33 4.41
CA TYR A 143 -16.47 -12.18 4.58
C TYR A 143 -16.12 -10.98 5.47
N LEU A 144 -16.74 -9.82 5.20
CA LEU A 144 -16.52 -8.60 5.98
C LEU A 144 -17.03 -8.73 7.42
N ALA A 145 -18.15 -9.45 7.63
CA ALA A 145 -18.67 -9.76 8.96
C ALA A 145 -17.75 -10.68 9.79
N GLY A 146 -16.85 -11.43 9.14
CA GLY A 146 -15.87 -12.29 9.80
C GLY A 146 -14.80 -11.53 10.61
N PHE A 147 -14.63 -10.22 10.37
CA PHE A 147 -13.64 -9.41 11.05
C PHE A 147 -14.12 -8.98 12.45
N LYS A 148 -13.61 -9.65 13.50
CA LYS A 148 -13.94 -9.36 14.93
C LYS A 148 -13.87 -7.86 15.30
N ARG A 149 -12.93 -7.13 14.71
CA ARG A 149 -12.88 -5.67 14.73
C ARG A 149 -12.64 -5.22 13.30
N PHE A 150 -13.72 -4.83 12.64
CA PHE A 150 -13.70 -4.34 11.28
C PHE A 150 -12.88 -3.05 11.18
N SER A 151 -12.02 -2.99 10.17
CA SER A 151 -11.47 -1.74 9.66
C SER A 151 -11.12 -1.94 8.19
N THR A 152 -11.22 -0.87 7.40
CA THR A 152 -10.87 -0.90 5.98
C THR A 152 -9.47 -1.47 5.75
N GLU A 153 -8.45 -1.00 6.47
CA GLU A 153 -7.07 -1.53 6.42
C GLU A 153 -6.98 -3.04 6.69
N ARG A 154 -7.70 -3.57 7.70
CA ARG A 154 -7.66 -5.02 8.00
C ARG A 154 -8.24 -5.85 6.87
N VAL A 155 -9.31 -5.35 6.24
CA VAL A 155 -9.90 -5.99 5.06
C VAL A 155 -8.90 -5.96 3.91
N MET A 156 -8.29 -4.80 3.63
CA MET A 156 -7.29 -4.66 2.58
C MET A 156 -6.10 -5.60 2.81
N LYS A 157 -5.51 -5.58 4.01
CA LYS A 157 -4.39 -6.45 4.39
C LYS A 157 -4.71 -7.93 4.25
N SER A 158 -5.89 -8.34 4.72
CA SER A 158 -6.33 -9.73 4.63
C SER A 158 -6.47 -10.17 3.18
N LEU A 159 -7.26 -9.42 2.39
CA LEU A 159 -7.58 -9.76 1.01
C LEU A 159 -6.36 -9.68 0.09
N ALA A 160 -5.52 -8.65 0.25
CA ALA A 160 -4.26 -8.51 -0.47
C ALA A 160 -3.37 -9.73 -0.23
N GLY A 161 -3.16 -10.07 1.05
CA GLY A 161 -2.37 -11.24 1.42
C GLY A 161 -2.96 -12.57 0.96
N GLU A 162 -4.29 -12.71 0.88
CA GLU A 162 -4.94 -13.90 0.32
C GLU A 162 -4.71 -14.02 -1.20
N LEU A 163 -4.70 -12.89 -1.93
CA LEU A 163 -4.48 -12.86 -3.37
C LEU A 163 -3.00 -12.98 -3.75
N THR A 164 -2.10 -12.58 -2.87
CA THR A 164 -0.65 -12.65 -3.07
C THR A 164 0.02 -13.77 -2.27
N GLU A 165 -0.72 -14.74 -1.74
CA GLU A 165 -0.20 -15.73 -0.77
C GLU A 165 1.03 -16.54 -1.27
N ASN A 166 1.21 -16.63 -2.58
CA ASN A 166 2.39 -17.26 -3.14
C ASN A 166 3.67 -16.56 -2.68
N GLU A 167 4.62 -17.29 -2.09
CA GLU A 167 5.85 -16.72 -1.52
C GLU A 167 6.59 -15.79 -2.49
N LYS A 168 6.59 -16.09 -3.79
CA LYS A 168 7.29 -15.24 -4.78
C LYS A 168 6.58 -13.92 -5.07
N TRP A 169 5.27 -13.82 -4.85
CA TRP A 169 4.47 -12.58 -4.96
C TRP A 169 4.03 -12.02 -3.60
N SER A 170 4.43 -12.65 -2.50
CA SER A 170 3.94 -12.31 -1.16
C SER A 170 4.26 -10.89 -0.76
N ILE A 171 3.33 -10.28 -0.02
CA ILE A 171 3.49 -8.95 0.57
C ILE A 171 3.60 -9.02 2.10
N ARG A 172 3.74 -10.22 2.68
CA ARG A 172 3.79 -10.44 4.14
C ARG A 172 5.22 -10.60 4.68
N GLY A 173 6.24 -10.49 3.82
CA GLY A 173 7.64 -10.72 4.16
C GLY A 173 8.40 -9.47 4.57
N ALA A 174 9.68 -9.65 4.93
CA ALA A 174 10.61 -8.55 5.18
C ALA A 174 10.90 -7.72 3.91
N LEU A 175 10.68 -8.31 2.74
CA LEU A 175 10.71 -7.66 1.43
C LEU A 175 9.41 -8.02 0.71
N LEU A 176 9.04 -7.20 -0.27
CA LEU A 176 8.16 -7.65 -1.35
C LEU A 176 8.68 -8.99 -1.91
N GLY A 177 7.76 -9.87 -2.29
CA GLY A 177 8.09 -11.10 -3.00
C GLY A 177 8.93 -10.79 -4.24
N GLU A 178 9.92 -11.63 -4.51
CA GLU A 178 10.91 -11.37 -5.57
C GLU A 178 10.29 -11.14 -6.95
N CYS A 179 9.12 -11.71 -7.23
CA CYS A 179 8.45 -11.55 -8.51
C CYS A 179 8.00 -10.13 -8.85
N TRP A 180 7.83 -9.28 -7.83
CA TRP A 180 7.48 -7.88 -8.03
C TRP A 180 8.61 -7.12 -8.73
N TYR A 181 9.87 -7.45 -8.46
CA TYR A 181 11.03 -6.65 -8.88
C TYR A 181 12.18 -7.48 -9.48
N ARG A 182 12.01 -8.78 -9.68
CA ARG A 182 12.95 -9.66 -10.37
C ARG A 182 12.28 -10.45 -11.50
N ASP A 183 13.13 -10.93 -12.41
CA ASP A 183 12.77 -11.88 -13.46
C ASP A 183 12.48 -13.23 -12.81
N CYS A 184 11.25 -13.39 -12.31
CA CYS A 184 10.80 -14.63 -11.71
C CYS A 184 9.84 -15.38 -12.64
N CYS A 185 9.82 -16.71 -12.48
CA CYS A 185 8.68 -17.57 -12.77
C CYS A 185 8.31 -18.29 -11.47
N VAL A 186 7.03 -18.36 -11.15
CA VAL A 186 6.56 -18.84 -9.84
C VAL A 186 6.56 -20.37 -9.73
N SER A 187 6.56 -21.06 -10.88
CA SER A 187 6.54 -22.52 -10.91
C SER A 187 7.89 -23.10 -11.32
N ASP A 188 8.52 -23.86 -10.42
CA ASP A 188 9.64 -24.74 -10.78
C ASP A 188 9.14 -25.99 -11.56
N HIS A 189 7.81 -26.19 -11.63
CA HIS A 189 7.14 -27.25 -12.37
C HIS A 189 6.46 -26.70 -13.64
N LYS A 190 6.96 -27.10 -14.82
CA LYS A 190 6.40 -26.68 -16.13
C LYS A 190 4.94 -27.06 -16.35
N ASP A 191 4.40 -27.97 -15.53
CA ASP A 191 3.07 -28.58 -15.71
C ASP A 191 1.97 -27.93 -14.84
N HIS A 192 2.30 -26.95 -13.99
CA HIS A 192 1.31 -26.25 -13.16
C HIS A 192 1.01 -24.83 -13.68
N LEU A 193 -0.26 -24.63 -14.07
CA LEU A 193 -0.94 -23.40 -14.51
C LEU A 193 -0.99 -22.24 -13.50
N ARG A 194 -0.11 -22.20 -12.49
CA ARG A 194 -0.11 -21.17 -11.44
C ARG A 194 0.94 -20.07 -11.65
N CYS A 195 1.61 -20.06 -12.78
CA CYS A 195 2.33 -18.85 -13.17
C CYS A 195 1.30 -17.90 -13.75
N GLY A 196 1.06 -16.77 -13.07
CA GLY A 196 0.50 -15.64 -13.78
C GLY A 196 1.42 -15.28 -14.95
N GLU A 197 0.86 -14.83 -16.06
CA GLU A 197 1.62 -14.45 -17.25
C GLU A 197 1.72 -12.93 -17.27
N PRO A 198 2.64 -12.31 -16.49
CA PRO A 198 2.83 -10.88 -16.57
C PRO A 198 3.31 -10.56 -17.99
N GLU A 199 2.64 -9.60 -18.62
CA GLU A 199 3.03 -9.09 -19.94
C GLU A 199 4.47 -8.56 -19.91
N VAL A 200 4.86 -8.00 -18.76
CA VAL A 200 6.19 -7.49 -18.47
C VAL A 200 7.05 -8.54 -17.77
N LYS A 201 8.13 -8.99 -18.42
CA LYS A 201 9.01 -10.04 -17.89
C LYS A 201 10.14 -9.54 -17.00
N THR A 202 10.64 -8.32 -17.27
CA THR A 202 11.78 -7.76 -16.57
C THR A 202 11.38 -7.21 -15.20
N GLY A 203 12.12 -7.57 -14.15
CA GLY A 203 11.84 -7.23 -12.75
C GLY A 203 11.63 -5.73 -12.51
N ASP A 204 12.60 -4.89 -12.89
CA ASP A 204 12.51 -3.44 -12.71
C ASP A 204 11.28 -2.86 -13.43
N LYS A 205 10.95 -3.40 -14.61
CA LYS A 205 9.77 -2.96 -15.37
C LYS A 205 8.46 -3.41 -14.71
N LYS A 206 8.44 -4.56 -14.02
CA LYS A 206 7.25 -5.02 -13.28
C LYS A 206 6.93 -4.09 -12.13
N VAL A 207 7.88 -3.85 -11.24
CA VAL A 207 7.64 -2.92 -10.12
C VAL A 207 7.37 -1.52 -10.64
N MET A 208 8.03 -1.08 -11.72
CA MET A 208 7.72 0.20 -12.35
C MET A 208 6.27 0.25 -12.88
N THR A 209 5.73 -0.84 -13.42
CA THR A 209 4.32 -0.90 -13.85
C THR A 209 3.37 -0.75 -12.65
N LEU A 210 3.67 -1.39 -11.51
CA LEU A 210 2.92 -1.17 -10.27
C LEU A 210 3.04 0.29 -9.81
N ILE A 211 4.24 0.87 -9.85
CA ILE A 211 4.49 2.28 -9.49
C ILE A 211 3.69 3.24 -10.39
N MET A 212 3.54 2.91 -11.67
CA MET A 212 2.79 3.69 -12.65
C MET A 212 1.28 3.46 -12.61
N SER A 213 0.77 2.59 -11.72
CA SER A 213 -0.67 2.39 -11.55
C SER A 213 -1.36 3.64 -11.00
N ASP A 214 -2.65 3.81 -11.33
CA ASP A 214 -3.43 4.99 -10.96
C ASP A 214 -3.40 5.28 -9.46
N ALA A 215 -3.56 4.25 -8.62
CA ALA A 215 -3.57 4.38 -7.17
C ALA A 215 -2.23 4.90 -6.63
N VAL A 216 -1.11 4.44 -7.18
CA VAL A 216 0.23 4.88 -6.77
C VAL A 216 0.53 6.28 -7.33
N GLN A 217 0.25 6.53 -8.60
CA GLN A 217 0.47 7.85 -9.23
C GLN A 217 -0.37 8.95 -8.58
N HIS A 218 -1.57 8.62 -8.07
CA HIS A 218 -2.36 9.55 -7.28
C HIS A 218 -1.61 10.07 -6.05
N ILE A 219 -0.79 9.22 -5.43
CA ILE A 219 0.04 9.58 -4.28
C ILE A 219 1.28 10.35 -4.74
N LEU A 220 2.01 9.78 -5.72
CA LEU A 220 3.32 10.29 -6.11
C LEU A 220 3.28 11.68 -6.76
N LYS A 221 2.15 12.08 -7.37
CA LYS A 221 1.98 13.43 -7.93
C LYS A 221 2.16 14.57 -6.91
N ASN A 222 2.02 14.26 -5.62
CA ASN A 222 2.20 15.23 -4.53
C ASN A 222 3.65 15.30 -4.02
N ILE A 223 4.56 14.50 -4.60
CA ILE A 223 5.99 14.52 -4.31
C ILE A 223 6.69 15.32 -5.40
N SER A 224 7.28 16.44 -4.99
CA SER A 224 8.08 17.34 -5.84
C SER A 224 9.57 17.24 -5.53
#